data_AF-A0A4R4CZG5-F1
#
_entry.id   AF-A0A4R4CZG5-F1
#
_cell.length_a   1.000
_cell.length_b   1.000
_cell.length_c   1.000
_cell.angle_alpha   90.00
_cell.angle_beta   90.00
_cell.angle_gamma   90.00
#
_symmetry.space_group_name_H-M   'P 1'
#
loop_
_entity.id
_entity.type
_entity.pdbx_description
1 polymer ?
#
loop_
_entity_poly.entity_id
_entity_poly.type
_entity_poly.pdbx_seq_one_letter_code
_entity_poly.pdbx_strand_id
1 'polypeptide(L)'
;MEENENFIHNKYGYCFYSIEANDTALIYNLYVEPEYRQKGHAKNLIRLAIREIRATGYNIEIQIEARPREDSISIENLVAFYKKLGLKIL
;
A
#
# COMPACT_ATOMS: atom_id res chain seq x y z
N MET A 1 17.42 -4.65 -9.24
CA MET A 1 16.65 -3.48 -9.74
C MET A 1 15.97 -2.88 -8.52
N GLU A 2 16.71 -2.07 -7.77
CA GLU A 2 16.25 -1.42 -6.53
C GLU A 2 16.07 0.10 -6.74
N GLU A 3 16.42 0.64 -7.92
CA GLU A 3 16.52 2.09 -8.15
C GLU A 3 15.18 2.84 -8.12
N ASN A 4 14.04 2.13 -8.24
CA ASN A 4 12.70 2.73 -8.26
C ASN A 4 11.86 2.37 -7.03
N GLU A 5 12.45 1.71 -6.03
CA GLU A 5 11.77 1.37 -4.78
C GLU A 5 11.76 2.57 -3.83
N ASN A 6 10.58 2.90 -3.32
CA ASN A 6 10.37 3.92 -2.30
C ASN A 6 9.66 3.29 -1.11
N PHE A 7 9.75 3.93 0.06
CA PHE A 7 9.08 3.45 1.26
C PHE A 7 8.48 4.57 2.09
N ILE A 8 7.35 4.27 2.73
CA ILE A 8 6.77 5.08 3.79
C ILE A 8 6.94 4.30 5.08
N HIS A 9 7.54 4.93 6.09
CA HIS A 9 7.72 4.33 7.41
C HIS A 9 7.33 5.33 8.50
N ASN A 10 6.65 4.84 9.52
CA ASN A 10 6.39 5.57 10.76
C ASN A 10 6.44 4.60 11.95
N LYS A 11 6.25 5.13 13.17
CA LYS A 11 6.34 4.34 14.41
C LYS A 11 5.35 3.15 14.53
N TYR A 12 4.40 2.99 13.62
CA TYR A 12 3.40 1.92 13.64
C TYR A 12 3.62 0.84 12.58
N GLY A 13 4.48 1.09 11.59
CA GLY A 13 4.68 0.20 10.46
C GLY A 13 5.10 0.93 9.19
N TYR A 14 5.07 0.22 8.07
CA TYR A 14 5.60 0.66 6.79
C TYR A 14 4.81 0.13 5.59
N CYS A 15 5.07 0.72 4.42
CA CYS A 15 4.77 0.12 3.12
C CYS A 15 5.81 0.56 2.09
N PHE A 16 5.97 -0.26 1.06
CA PHE A 16 6.81 0.06 -0.09
C PHE A 16 5.94 0.46 -1.27
N TYR A 17 6.50 1.25 -2.18
CA TYR A 17 5.91 1.50 -3.47
C TYR A 17 6.95 1.70 -4.57
N SER A 18 6.61 1.31 -5.79
CA SER A 18 7.38 1.59 -7.00
C SER A 18 6.53 2.33 -8.02
N ILE A 19 7.17 3.16 -8.84
CA ILE A 19 6.56 3.81 -10.00
C ILE A 19 7.17 3.18 -11.25
N GLU A 20 6.33 2.54 -12.04
CA GLU A 20 6.70 1.82 -13.25
C GLU A 20 6.57 2.72 -14.49
N ALA A 21 7.29 2.40 -15.56
CA ALA A 21 7.33 3.20 -16.78
C ALA A 21 5.99 3.33 -17.54
N ASN A 22 4.98 2.54 -17.18
CA ASN A 22 3.69 2.45 -17.88
C ASN A 22 2.56 3.16 -17.12
N ASP A 23 2.82 4.34 -16.56
CA ASP A 23 1.86 5.11 -15.74
C ASP A 23 1.18 4.26 -14.67
N THR A 24 1.92 3.32 -14.09
CA THR A 24 1.42 2.39 -13.09
C THR A 24 2.33 2.46 -11.88
N ALA A 25 1.75 2.45 -10.69
CA ALA A 25 2.48 2.32 -9.44
C ALA A 25 1.98 1.12 -8.67
N LEU A 26 2.88 0.45 -7.96
CA LEU A 26 2.56 -0.70 -7.12
C LEU A 26 2.86 -0.37 -5.67
N ILE A 27 1.88 -0.53 -4.79
CA ILE A 27 2.07 -0.55 -3.33
C ILE A 27 2.20 -2.00 -2.89
N TYR A 28 3.21 -2.33 -2.08
CA TYR A 28 3.45 -3.70 -1.63
C TYR A 28 4.08 -3.72 -0.24
N ASN A 29 4.18 -4.93 0.33
CA ASN A 29 4.85 -5.15 1.61
C ASN A 29 4.31 -4.22 2.72
N LEU A 30 2.98 -4.05 2.79
CA LEU A 30 2.30 -3.27 3.83
C LEU A 30 2.37 -4.04 5.15
N TYR A 31 2.88 -3.39 6.19
CA TYR A 31 3.00 -3.95 7.52
C TYR A 31 2.57 -2.94 8.58
N VAL A 32 1.88 -3.45 9.60
CA VAL A 32 1.53 -2.72 10.81
C VAL A 32 1.76 -3.66 11.99
N GLU A 33 2.47 -3.17 13.01
CA GLU A 33 2.73 -3.94 14.23
C GLU A 33 1.42 -4.45 14.84
N PRO A 34 1.37 -5.71 15.33
CA PRO A 34 0.15 -6.33 15.87
C PRO A 34 -0.62 -5.45 16.86
N GLU A 35 0.05 -4.80 17.80
CA GLU A 35 -0.54 -3.94 18.83
C GLU A 35 -1.20 -2.64 18.28
N TYR A 36 -0.88 -2.28 17.04
CA TYR A 36 -1.42 -1.11 16.36
C TYR A 36 -2.44 -1.48 15.26
N ARG A 37 -2.75 -2.76 15.05
CA ARG A 37 -3.75 -3.16 14.03
C ARG A 37 -5.17 -2.67 14.40
N GLN A 38 -6.04 -2.61 13.40
CA GLN A 38 -7.44 -2.16 13.51
C GLN A 38 -7.66 -0.71 13.98
N LYS A 39 -6.59 0.10 14.12
CA LYS A 39 -6.64 1.53 14.52
C LYS A 39 -6.50 2.51 13.35
N GLY A 40 -6.60 2.02 12.11
CA GLY A 40 -6.51 2.84 10.90
C GLY A 40 -5.09 3.16 10.42
N HIS A 41 -4.03 2.64 11.06
CA HIS A 41 -2.64 2.92 10.65
C HIS A 41 -2.32 2.44 9.24
N ALA A 42 -2.78 1.25 8.84
CA ALA A 42 -2.65 0.73 7.47
C ALA A 42 -3.25 1.70 6.44
N LYS A 43 -4.45 2.22 6.72
CA LYS A 43 -5.13 3.21 5.85
C LYS A 43 -4.32 4.50 5.73
N ASN A 44 -3.67 4.94 6.80
CA ASN A 44 -2.84 6.13 6.78
C ASN A 44 -1.55 5.93 5.98
N LEU A 45 -0.86 4.79 6.14
CA LEU A 45 0.31 4.43 5.33
C LEU A 45 -0.02 4.41 3.83
N ILE A 46 -1.12 3.74 3.45
CA ILE A 46 -1.59 3.70 2.07
C ILE A 46 -1.89 5.10 1.53
N ARG A 47 -2.55 5.96 2.31
CA ARG A 47 -2.85 7.34 1.90
C ARG A 47 -1.60 8.18 1.69
N LEU A 48 -0.58 7.98 2.53
CA LEU A 48 0.71 8.64 2.35
C LEU A 48 1.38 8.17 1.05
N ALA A 49 1.43 6.85 0.79
CA ALA A 49 1.97 6.33 -0.45
C ALA A 49 1.21 6.85 -1.69
N ILE A 50 -0.13 6.84 -1.66
CA ILE A 50 -0.96 7.41 -2.74
C ILE A 50 -0.63 8.89 -2.96
N ARG A 51 -0.44 9.68 -1.89
CA ARG A 51 -0.08 11.09 -1.99
C ARG A 51 1.28 11.28 -2.67
N GLU A 52 2.30 10.54 -2.25
CA GLU A 52 3.63 10.61 -2.86
C GLU A 52 3.62 10.18 -4.33
N ILE A 53 2.90 9.10 -4.66
CA ILE A 53 2.73 8.66 -6.05
C ILE A 53 2.03 9.74 -6.89
N ARG A 54 0.95 10.34 -6.38
CA ARG A 54 0.22 11.39 -7.13
C ARG A 54 1.02 12.68 -7.28
N ALA A 55 2.00 12.93 -6.41
CA ALA A 55 2.90 14.08 -6.53
C ALA A 55 3.85 13.97 -7.73
N THR A 56 4.08 12.76 -8.27
CA THR A 56 4.87 12.57 -9.50
C THR A 56 4.04 12.74 -10.77
N GLY A 57 2.72 12.54 -10.70
CA GLY A 57 1.79 12.74 -11.81
C GLY A 57 0.35 12.31 -11.51
N TYR A 58 -0.63 13.06 -12.03
CA TYR A 58 -2.04 12.87 -11.68
C TYR A 58 -2.70 11.60 -12.26
N ASN A 59 -2.16 10.98 -13.32
CA ASN A 59 -2.84 9.91 -14.08
C ASN A 59 -2.32 8.49 -13.82
N ILE A 60 -1.46 8.30 -12.82
CA ILE A 60 -0.88 6.98 -12.52
C ILE A 60 -1.95 6.01 -11.98
N GLU A 61 -2.10 4.81 -12.56
CA GLU A 61 -2.90 3.73 -11.99
C GLU A 61 -2.18 3.20 -10.74
N ILE A 62 -2.87 3.13 -9.59
CA ILE A 62 -2.25 2.64 -8.35
C ILE A 62 -2.81 1.26 -8.01
N GLN A 63 -1.92 0.28 -8.04
CA GLN A 63 -2.18 -1.11 -7.71
C GLN A 63 -1.65 -1.42 -6.31
N ILE A 64 -2.19 -2.46 -5.68
CA ILE A 64 -1.71 -2.94 -4.39
C ILE A 64 -1.68 -4.47 -4.34
N GLU A 65 -0.58 -5.01 -3.82
CA GLU A 65 -0.43 -6.44 -3.56
C GLU A 65 -1.35 -6.87 -2.41
N ALA A 66 -2.28 -7.79 -2.68
CA ALA A 66 -3.16 -8.38 -1.67
C ALA A 66 -2.60 -9.71 -1.17
N ARG A 67 -1.54 -9.65 -0.36
CA ARG A 67 -0.94 -10.83 0.26
C ARG A 67 -0.98 -10.74 1.79
N PRO A 68 -1.94 -11.43 2.45
CA PRO A 68 -1.96 -11.53 3.90
C PRO A 68 -0.67 -12.16 4.43
N ARG A 69 -0.19 -11.66 5.57
CA ARG A 69 0.91 -12.27 6.33
C ARG A 69 0.39 -12.83 7.63
N GLU A 70 1.00 -13.92 8.10
CA GLU A 70 0.83 -14.45 9.46
C GLU A 70 -0.64 -14.67 9.86
N ASP A 71 -1.49 -15.12 8.93
CA ASP A 71 -2.94 -15.30 9.12
C ASP A 71 -3.67 -14.10 9.76
N SER A 72 -3.11 -12.90 9.61
CA SER A 72 -3.55 -11.68 10.31
C SER A 72 -4.88 -11.12 9.81
N ILE A 73 -5.27 -11.47 8.59
CA ILE A 73 -6.51 -11.06 7.93
C ILE A 73 -6.82 -12.06 6.81
N SER A 74 -8.09 -12.37 6.59
CA SER A 74 -8.47 -13.19 5.42
C SER A 74 -8.24 -12.41 4.11
N ILE A 75 -7.96 -13.12 3.03
CA ILE A 75 -7.74 -12.49 1.72
C ILE A 75 -8.96 -11.67 1.26
N GLU A 76 -10.17 -12.15 1.54
CA GLU A 76 -11.42 -11.46 1.17
C GLU A 76 -11.56 -10.13 1.91
N ASN A 77 -11.24 -10.11 3.21
CA ASN A 77 -11.29 -8.91 4.02
C ASN A 77 -10.20 -7.91 3.61
N LEU A 78 -9.01 -8.38 3.25
CA LEU A 78 -7.92 -7.55 2.75
C LEU A 78 -8.30 -6.89 1.41
N VAL A 79 -8.81 -7.68 0.47
CA VAL A 79 -9.29 -7.20 -0.84
C VAL A 79 -10.43 -6.19 -0.66
N ALA A 80 -11.40 -6.47 0.20
CA ALA A 80 -12.51 -5.55 0.48
C ALA A 80 -12.01 -4.24 1.11
N PHE A 81 -11.01 -4.31 2.00
CA PHE A 81 -10.38 -3.12 2.58
C PHE A 81 -9.71 -2.26 1.51
N TYR A 82 -8.90 -2.84 0.63
CA TYR A 82 -8.20 -2.12 -0.43
C TYR A 82 -9.15 -1.54 -1.50
N LYS A 83 -10.18 -2.29 -1.90
CA LYS A 83 -11.22 -1.78 -2.82
C LYS A 83 -11.94 -0.55 -2.27
N LYS A 84 -12.21 -0.49 -0.96
CA LYS A 84 -12.79 0.70 -0.30
C LYS A 84 -11.87 1.93 -0.35
N LEU A 85 -10.58 1.75 -0.62
CA LEU A 85 -9.60 2.84 -0.80
C LEU A 85 -9.44 3.24 -2.28
N GLY A 86 -10.19 2.62 -3.20
CA GLY A 86 -10.11 2.91 -4.63
C GLY A 86 -8.89 2.30 -5.32
N LEU A 87 -8.25 1.31 -4.69
CA LEU A 87 -7.07 0.64 -5.24
C LEU A 87 -7.46 -0.55 -6.11
N LYS A 88 -6.68 -0.75 -7.18
CA LYS A 88 -6.76 -1.97 -7.99
C LYS A 88 -5.92 -3.07 -7.33
N ILE A 89 -6.46 -4.27 -7.29
CA ILE A 89 -5.78 -5.43 -6.70
C ILE A 89 -4.92 -6.09 -7.76
N LEU A 90 -3.67 -6.40 -7.42
CA LEU A 90 -2.80 -7.27 -8.19
C LEU A 90 -3.00 -8.74 -7.78
#